data_AF-A0A7S9GPT5-F1
#
_entry.id   AF-A0A7S9GPT5-F1
#
_cell.length_a   1.000
_cell.length_b   1.000
_cell.length_c   1.000
_cell.angle_alpha   90.00
_cell.angle_beta   90.00
_cell.angle_gamma   90.00
#
_symmetry.space_group_name_H-M   'P 1'
#
loop_
_entity.id
_entity.type
_entity.pdbx_description
1 polymer ?
#
loop_
_entity_poly.entity_id
_entity_poly.type
_entity_poly.pdbx_seq_one_letter_code
_entity_poly.pdbx_strand_id
1 'polypeptide(L)'
;MEAGADDAGGFREGHAQAGGEVDMTGGKDMDQGTTTPASASSGHPAAEDAAAAASAIDLKQFCGDDDFRPYIRAPFRYKGHVYATDGRVLIRVADNQSYQSSDKVAVEKVLDLDAPREFLRAPATKQFPKKRPVEKVRCPDCDGRGTDHDCERCECTCYSCKGSGSIEEKPEVSTIFGGQIFDLEYVRLLYTLPDLEIAPNPADAPMFTPLFFRFTGGVGALMPMREQYKIHVDISPSKDAAIT
;
A
#
# COMPACT_ATOMS: atom_id res chain seq x y z
N MET A 1 23.49 49.76 -19.84
CA MET A 1 22.09 50.16 -19.70
C MET A 1 21.31 48.86 -19.74
N GLU A 2 20.71 48.33 -18.69
CA GLU A 2 20.36 48.82 -17.36
C GLU A 2 20.58 47.71 -16.33
N ALA A 3 21.02 48.09 -15.14
CA ALA A 3 21.06 47.22 -13.96
C ALA A 3 19.69 47.30 -13.28
N GLY A 4 19.07 46.14 -13.01
CA GLY A 4 17.82 46.02 -12.25
C GLY A 4 18.10 45.39 -10.90
N ALA A 5 17.79 46.15 -9.85
CA ALA A 5 18.21 45.97 -8.48
C ALA A 5 17.35 44.98 -7.66
N ASP A 6 17.96 44.59 -6.55
CA ASP A 6 17.51 43.74 -5.46
C ASP A 6 16.19 44.20 -4.82
N ASP A 7 15.36 43.24 -4.40
CA ASP A 7 14.31 43.49 -3.40
C ASP A 7 14.34 42.41 -2.31
N ALA A 8 14.63 42.86 -1.09
CA ALA A 8 14.83 42.07 0.11
C ALA A 8 13.53 42.03 0.91
N GLY A 9 12.79 40.93 0.81
CA GLY A 9 11.58 40.69 1.59
C GLY A 9 11.88 40.34 3.05
N GLY A 10 11.51 41.23 3.97
CA GLY A 10 11.71 41.11 5.40
C GLY A 10 10.91 39.97 6.07
N PHE A 11 11.62 39.22 6.92
CA PHE A 11 11.07 38.19 7.79
C PHE A 11 10.39 38.84 9.00
N ARG A 12 9.09 38.65 9.18
CA ARG A 12 8.34 39.10 10.36
C ARG A 12 8.24 37.95 11.37
N GLU A 13 8.88 38.10 12.51
CA GLU A 13 8.76 37.23 13.68
C GLU A 13 7.40 37.47 14.37
N GLY A 14 6.58 36.41 14.43
CA GLY A 14 5.31 36.39 15.16
C GLY A 14 5.49 35.82 16.56
N HIS A 15 5.28 36.67 17.56
CA HIS A 15 5.22 36.34 18.99
C HIS A 15 4.15 35.27 19.29
N ALA A 16 4.55 34.19 19.98
CA ALA A 16 3.64 33.25 20.62
C ALA A 16 3.24 33.76 22.02
N GLN A 17 1.94 33.93 22.26
CA GLN A 17 1.38 34.21 23.58
C GLN A 17 1.09 32.90 24.32
N ALA A 18 1.61 32.81 25.54
CA ALA A 18 1.28 31.79 26.53
C ALA A 18 0.08 32.24 27.38
N GLY A 19 -0.72 31.28 27.86
CA GLY A 19 -1.62 31.50 28.99
C GLY A 19 -3.00 30.86 28.82
N GLY A 20 -3.25 29.76 29.54
CA GLY A 20 -4.53 29.09 29.60
C GLY A 20 -4.53 28.03 30.70
N GLU A 21 -4.43 28.49 31.94
CA GLU A 21 -4.55 27.72 33.17
C GLU A 21 -6.01 27.25 33.31
N VAL A 22 -6.26 25.94 33.28
CA VAL A 22 -7.58 25.36 33.54
C VAL A 22 -7.57 24.62 34.86
N ASP A 23 -8.43 25.16 35.73
CA ASP A 23 -8.78 24.79 37.08
C ASP A 23 -9.27 23.34 37.17
N MET A 24 -8.63 22.56 38.06
CA MET A 24 -9.00 21.18 38.40
C MET A 24 -9.78 21.19 39.71
N THR A 25 -11.10 21.26 39.65
CA THR A 25 -11.97 20.99 40.80
C THR A 25 -13.15 20.08 40.46
N GLY A 26 -13.12 18.89 41.05
CA GLY A 26 -14.30 18.28 41.70
C GLY A 26 -15.19 17.33 40.89
N GLY A 27 -15.58 16.22 41.53
CA GLY A 27 -16.74 15.40 41.14
C GLY A 27 -16.44 13.91 41.06
N LYS A 28 -16.20 13.21 42.16
CA LYS A 28 -17.21 12.59 43.04
C LYS A 28 -17.67 11.22 42.53
N ASP A 29 -17.35 10.24 43.36
CA ASP A 29 -17.69 8.83 43.29
C ASP A 29 -19.19 8.57 43.06
N MET A 30 -19.49 7.66 42.14
CA MET A 30 -20.75 6.91 42.12
C MET A 30 -20.51 5.53 41.52
N ASP A 31 -20.17 4.61 42.42
CA ASP A 31 -20.25 3.16 42.30
C ASP A 31 -21.70 2.71 42.16
N GLN A 32 -22.12 2.16 41.00
CA GLN A 32 -23.30 1.30 40.88
C GLN A 32 -23.19 0.33 39.69
N GLY A 33 -23.21 -0.97 40.00
CA GLY A 33 -24.03 -1.93 39.23
C GLY A 33 -23.34 -2.74 38.15
N THR A 34 -22.46 -3.66 38.55
CA THR A 34 -22.05 -4.82 37.75
C THR A 34 -23.24 -5.74 37.47
N THR A 35 -23.75 -5.73 36.24
CA THR A 35 -24.49 -6.85 35.67
C THR A 35 -23.77 -7.31 34.41
N THR A 36 -22.94 -8.33 34.56
CA THR A 36 -22.24 -9.01 33.47
C THR A 36 -23.22 -9.97 32.80
N PRO A 37 -23.67 -9.74 31.55
CA PRO A 37 -24.42 -10.76 30.82
C PRO A 37 -23.47 -11.90 30.45
N ALA A 38 -23.95 -13.12 30.65
CA ALA A 38 -23.24 -14.36 30.34
C ALA A 38 -22.78 -14.37 28.88
N SER A 39 -21.45 -14.47 28.69
CA SER A 39 -20.82 -14.78 27.41
C SER A 39 -21.37 -16.09 26.86
N ALA A 40 -22.25 -15.99 25.85
CA ALA A 40 -22.51 -17.10 24.96
C ALA A 40 -21.23 -17.35 24.14
N SER A 41 -20.51 -18.41 24.49
CA SER A 41 -19.40 -18.92 23.69
C SER A 41 -19.96 -19.45 22.37
N SER A 42 -20.04 -18.60 21.36
CA SER A 42 -20.15 -19.03 19.96
C SER A 42 -18.91 -19.87 19.66
N GLY A 43 -19.09 -21.18 19.50
CA GLY A 43 -18.03 -22.08 19.08
C GLY A 43 -17.33 -21.51 17.85
N HIS A 44 -15.99 -21.55 17.86
CA HIS A 44 -15.11 -21.06 16.80
C HIS A 44 -14.70 -22.21 15.86
N PRO A 45 -15.54 -22.69 14.91
CA PRO A 45 -15.04 -23.53 13.82
C PRO A 45 -14.37 -22.71 12.71
N ALA A 46 -14.46 -21.37 12.73
CA ALA A 46 -13.97 -20.54 11.63
C ALA A 46 -12.44 -20.30 11.59
N ALA A 47 -11.73 -20.48 12.71
CA ALA A 47 -10.31 -20.10 12.80
C ALA A 47 -9.37 -21.13 12.14
N GLU A 48 -9.69 -22.43 12.25
CA GLU A 48 -8.85 -23.49 11.66
C GLU A 48 -8.98 -23.55 10.13
N ASP A 49 -10.19 -23.38 9.59
CA ASP A 49 -10.41 -23.35 8.13
C ASP A 49 -9.76 -22.11 7.48
N ALA A 50 -9.75 -20.97 8.18
CA ALA A 50 -9.08 -19.77 7.70
C ALA A 50 -7.55 -19.93 7.64
N ALA A 51 -6.94 -20.66 8.59
CA ALA A 51 -5.51 -20.93 8.60
C ALA A 51 -5.08 -21.85 7.44
N ALA A 52 -5.92 -22.85 7.10
CA ALA A 52 -5.68 -23.72 5.96
C ALA A 52 -5.78 -22.95 4.63
N ALA A 53 -6.76 -22.06 4.48
CA ALA A 53 -6.91 -21.24 3.27
C ALA A 53 -5.77 -20.22 3.09
N ALA A 54 -5.27 -19.62 4.18
CA ALA A 54 -4.12 -18.72 4.14
C ALA A 54 -2.84 -19.39 3.58
N SER A 55 -2.71 -20.71 3.73
CA SER A 55 -1.56 -21.47 3.24
C SER A 55 -1.51 -21.63 1.71
N ALA A 56 -2.57 -21.25 0.98
CA ALA A 56 -2.65 -21.37 -0.47
C ALA A 56 -2.17 -20.10 -1.22
N ILE A 57 -2.05 -18.96 -0.54
CA ILE A 57 -1.70 -17.69 -1.19
C ILE A 57 -0.18 -17.58 -1.26
N ASP A 58 0.36 -17.46 -2.47
CA ASP A 58 1.76 -17.11 -2.64
C ASP A 58 1.98 -15.66 -2.17
N LEU A 59 2.57 -15.49 -0.99
CA LEU A 59 2.86 -14.17 -0.42
C LEU A 59 4.03 -13.47 -1.14
N LYS A 60 4.86 -14.20 -1.88
CA LYS A 60 6.07 -13.65 -2.52
C LYS A 60 5.73 -12.61 -3.60
N GLN A 61 4.60 -12.76 -4.28
CA GLN A 61 4.12 -11.80 -5.27
C GLN A 61 3.81 -10.40 -4.72
N PHE A 62 3.71 -10.26 -3.38
CA PHE A 62 3.49 -8.98 -2.70
C PHE A 62 4.78 -8.37 -2.14
N CYS A 63 5.94 -9.01 -2.35
CA CYS A 63 7.24 -8.54 -1.87
C CYS A 63 7.97 -7.73 -2.94
N GLY A 64 8.81 -6.79 -2.50
CA GLY A 64 9.68 -6.04 -3.41
C GLY A 64 10.96 -6.81 -3.73
N ASP A 65 10.94 -7.67 -4.76
CA ASP A 65 12.08 -8.56 -5.10
C ASP A 65 13.41 -7.82 -5.32
N ASP A 66 13.37 -6.67 -5.99
CA ASP A 66 14.53 -5.82 -6.28
C ASP A 66 14.65 -4.58 -5.36
N ASP A 67 13.90 -4.55 -4.26
CA ASP A 67 13.87 -3.38 -3.38
C ASP A 67 15.16 -3.26 -2.56
N PHE A 68 15.73 -2.07 -2.35
CA PHE A 68 16.95 -1.90 -1.55
C PHE A 68 16.75 -2.24 -0.05
N ARG A 69 15.50 -2.31 0.43
CA ARG A 69 15.13 -2.67 1.80
C ARG A 69 15.07 -4.20 1.93
N PRO A 70 16.10 -4.87 2.46
CA PRO A 70 16.15 -6.34 2.45
C PRO A 70 15.01 -6.99 3.23
N TYR A 71 14.44 -6.29 4.21
CA TYR A 71 13.39 -6.80 5.09
C TYR A 71 12.00 -6.92 4.45
N ILE A 72 11.79 -6.36 3.24
CA ILE A 72 10.52 -6.50 2.49
C ILE A 72 10.66 -7.38 1.24
N ARG A 73 11.85 -7.93 0.99
CA ARG A 73 12.10 -8.83 -0.14
C ARG A 73 11.51 -10.23 0.06
N ALA A 74 11.03 -10.55 1.26
CA ALA A 74 10.40 -11.82 1.56
C ALA A 74 9.30 -11.62 2.60
N PRO A 75 8.32 -12.53 2.70
CA PRO A 75 7.35 -12.49 3.77
C PRO A 75 8.05 -12.63 5.14
N PHE A 76 7.56 -11.92 6.14
CA PHE A 76 8.16 -11.86 7.47
C PHE A 76 7.11 -11.99 8.57
N ARG A 77 7.49 -12.58 9.70
CA ARG A 77 6.62 -12.70 10.87
C ARG A 77 6.76 -11.49 11.77
N TYR A 78 5.63 -11.02 12.29
CA TYR A 78 5.56 -9.96 13.27
C TYR A 78 4.27 -10.11 14.10
N LYS A 79 4.38 -10.08 15.43
CA LYS A 79 3.25 -10.17 16.38
C LYS A 79 2.19 -11.23 16.03
N GLY A 80 2.62 -12.47 15.83
CA GLY A 80 1.72 -13.60 15.58
C GLY A 80 0.99 -13.57 14.22
N HIS A 81 1.55 -12.86 13.24
CA HIS A 81 1.04 -12.83 11.87
C HIS A 81 2.21 -12.90 10.88
N VAL A 82 1.91 -13.27 9.63
CA VAL A 82 2.86 -13.15 8.51
C VAL A 82 2.45 -11.97 7.64
N TYR A 83 3.43 -11.15 7.29
CA TYR A 83 3.25 -9.97 6.44
C TYR A 83 4.06 -10.10 5.15
N ALA A 84 3.55 -9.51 4.08
CA ALA A 84 4.27 -9.29 2.83
C ALA A 84 3.95 -7.89 2.30
N THR A 85 4.97 -7.19 1.78
CA THR A 85 4.82 -5.84 1.25
C THR A 85 5.95 -5.48 0.30
N ASP A 86 5.69 -4.56 -0.61
CA ASP A 86 6.69 -3.88 -1.43
C ASP A 86 6.71 -2.35 -1.16
N GLY A 87 5.97 -1.91 -0.14
CA GLY A 87 5.76 -0.50 0.21
C GLY A 87 4.57 0.16 -0.48
N ARG A 88 3.93 -0.47 -1.47
CA ARG A 88 2.67 0.01 -2.08
C ARG A 88 1.48 -0.85 -1.68
N VAL A 89 1.68 -2.16 -1.56
CA VAL A 89 0.68 -3.09 -1.02
C VAL A 89 1.19 -3.71 0.28
N LEU A 90 0.30 -3.96 1.23
CA LEU A 90 0.57 -4.72 2.45
C LEU A 90 -0.46 -5.83 2.57
N ILE A 91 0.00 -7.05 2.81
CA ILE A 91 -0.81 -8.22 3.13
C ILE A 91 -0.44 -8.69 4.54
N ARG A 92 -1.46 -9.07 5.32
CA ARG A 92 -1.32 -9.76 6.60
C ARG A 92 -2.20 -11.01 6.58
N VAL A 93 -1.60 -12.15 6.88
CA VAL A 93 -2.31 -13.43 7.06
C VAL A 93 -2.04 -14.00 8.45
N ALA A 94 -2.80 -15.04 8.81
CA ALA A 94 -2.57 -15.80 10.04
C ALA A 94 -1.12 -16.31 10.14
N ASP A 95 -0.63 -16.52 11.37
CA ASP A 95 0.75 -16.96 11.58
C ASP A 95 1.06 -18.27 10.84
N ASN A 96 2.26 -18.36 10.28
CA ASN A 96 2.81 -19.60 9.76
C ASN A 96 4.29 -19.66 10.17
N GLN A 97 4.63 -20.71 10.92
CA GLN A 97 5.97 -20.90 11.47
C GLN A 97 7.06 -21.10 10.40
N SER A 98 6.69 -21.29 9.14
CA SER A 98 7.65 -21.42 8.03
C SER A 98 8.41 -20.13 7.68
N TYR A 99 7.97 -18.96 8.15
CA TYR A 99 8.58 -17.67 7.80
C TYR A 99 9.51 -17.14 8.91
N GLN A 100 10.49 -16.33 8.51
CA GLN A 100 11.42 -15.71 9.46
C GLN A 100 10.77 -14.51 10.17
N SER A 101 11.03 -14.37 11.47
CA SER A 101 10.66 -13.17 12.22
C SER A 101 11.52 -11.98 11.84
N SER A 102 10.94 -10.78 11.81
CA SER A 102 11.66 -9.54 11.57
C SER A 102 11.33 -8.51 12.64
N ASP A 103 12.31 -8.18 13.48
CA ASP A 103 12.17 -7.16 14.53
C ASP A 103 12.27 -5.72 13.99
N LYS A 104 12.53 -5.56 12.69
CA LYS A 104 12.88 -4.27 12.07
C LYS A 104 11.69 -3.55 11.43
N VAL A 105 10.50 -4.15 11.39
CA VAL A 105 9.35 -3.58 10.67
C VAL A 105 8.30 -3.08 11.65
N ALA A 106 8.13 -1.76 11.73
CA ALA A 106 7.09 -1.13 12.53
C ALA A 106 5.77 -0.99 11.74
N VAL A 107 5.19 -2.12 11.29
CA VAL A 107 4.00 -2.14 10.41
C VAL A 107 2.81 -1.38 11.04
N GLU A 108 2.57 -1.60 12.32
CA GLU A 108 1.40 -1.04 13.02
C GLU A 108 1.49 0.47 13.27
N LYS A 109 2.68 1.06 13.14
CA LYS A 109 2.80 2.52 13.26
C LYS A 109 2.21 3.24 12.05
N VAL A 110 1.93 2.52 10.98
CA VAL A 110 1.52 3.10 9.70
C VAL A 110 0.05 2.80 9.40
N LEU A 111 -0.44 1.59 9.72
CA LEU A 111 -1.77 1.14 9.33
C LEU A 111 -2.44 0.31 10.45
N ASP A 112 -3.63 0.73 10.88
CA ASP A 112 -4.50 -0.07 11.74
C ASP A 112 -5.37 -1.00 10.89
N LEU A 113 -4.88 -2.21 10.63
CA LEU A 113 -5.59 -3.23 9.85
C LEU A 113 -6.79 -3.84 10.60
N ASP A 114 -6.90 -3.63 11.91
CA ASP A 114 -7.95 -4.21 12.76
C ASP A 114 -9.10 -3.23 13.04
N ALA A 115 -8.91 -1.94 12.73
CA ALA A 115 -9.96 -0.94 12.86
C ALA A 115 -11.27 -1.40 12.16
N PRO A 116 -12.44 -1.25 12.81
CA PRO A 116 -13.72 -1.63 12.23
C PRO A 116 -13.99 -0.87 10.93
N ARG A 117 -14.37 -1.59 9.88
CA ARG A 117 -14.69 -1.05 8.55
C ARG A 117 -15.85 -1.81 7.93
N GLU A 118 -16.62 -1.12 7.10
CA GLU A 118 -17.58 -1.76 6.23
C GLU A 118 -16.84 -2.31 5.01
N PHE A 119 -16.93 -3.62 4.82
CA PHE A 119 -16.35 -4.31 3.66
C PHE A 119 -17.46 -4.68 2.69
N LEU A 120 -17.26 -4.33 1.43
CA LEU A 120 -18.13 -4.68 0.33
C LEU A 120 -17.38 -5.62 -0.60
N ARG A 121 -18.10 -6.55 -1.22
CA ARG A 121 -17.53 -7.39 -2.27
C ARG A 121 -16.89 -6.52 -3.33
N ALA A 122 -15.66 -6.86 -3.71
CA ALA A 122 -14.98 -6.14 -4.78
C ALA A 122 -15.85 -6.16 -6.06
N PRO A 123 -15.98 -5.03 -6.77
CA PRO A 123 -16.82 -4.95 -7.95
C PRO A 123 -16.39 -5.99 -8.99
N ALA A 124 -17.34 -6.61 -9.69
CA ALA A 124 -17.00 -7.46 -10.82
C ALA A 124 -16.29 -6.64 -11.89
N THR A 125 -15.22 -7.17 -12.49
CA THR A 125 -14.49 -6.48 -13.56
C THR A 125 -14.92 -7.00 -14.93
N LYS A 126 -14.92 -6.13 -15.95
CA LYS A 126 -15.24 -6.48 -17.35
C LYS A 126 -14.20 -7.36 -18.05
N GLN A 127 -13.15 -7.80 -17.35
CA GLN A 127 -11.80 -8.17 -17.83
C GLN A 127 -10.83 -6.99 -17.77
N PHE A 128 -9.67 -7.27 -17.18
CA PHE A 128 -8.53 -6.36 -17.26
C PHE A 128 -8.05 -6.25 -18.71
N PRO A 129 -7.59 -5.06 -19.15
CA PRO A 129 -6.89 -4.98 -20.43
C PRO A 129 -5.70 -5.93 -20.39
N LYS A 130 -5.26 -6.43 -21.56
CA LYS A 130 -4.07 -7.29 -21.62
C LYS A 130 -2.86 -6.56 -21.04
N LYS A 131 -2.01 -7.26 -20.29
CA LYS A 131 -0.71 -6.70 -19.87
C LYS A 131 0.04 -6.30 -21.14
N ARG A 132 0.46 -5.03 -21.18
CA ARG A 132 1.33 -4.56 -22.27
C ARG A 132 2.71 -5.20 -22.07
N PRO A 133 3.42 -5.52 -23.16
CA PRO A 133 4.77 -6.05 -23.05
C PRO A 133 5.67 -5.02 -22.36
N VAL A 134 6.64 -5.51 -21.59
CA VAL A 134 7.73 -4.69 -21.08
C VAL A 134 8.61 -4.31 -22.27
N GLU A 135 8.87 -3.03 -22.44
CA GLU A 135 9.69 -2.52 -23.54
C GLU A 135 11.13 -2.34 -23.05
N LYS A 136 12.11 -2.80 -23.84
CA LYS A 136 13.52 -2.49 -23.59
C LYS A 136 13.85 -1.19 -24.26
N VAL A 137 14.07 -0.15 -23.46
CA VAL A 137 14.45 1.17 -23.94
C VAL A 137 15.92 1.45 -23.65
N ARG A 138 16.51 2.37 -24.41
CA ARG A 138 17.89 2.82 -24.19
C ARG A 138 17.99 3.40 -22.78
N CYS A 139 19.00 2.98 -22.02
CA CYS A 139 19.22 3.54 -20.69
C CYS A 139 19.53 5.03 -20.81
N PRO A 140 18.75 5.91 -20.15
CA PRO A 140 18.92 7.37 -20.27
C PRO A 140 20.20 7.87 -19.58
N ASP A 141 20.70 7.15 -18.57
CA ASP A 141 21.85 7.61 -17.79
C ASP A 141 23.19 7.39 -18.50
N CYS A 142 23.30 6.31 -19.27
CA CYS A 142 24.51 6.00 -20.05
C CYS A 142 24.32 6.16 -21.55
N ASP A 143 23.16 6.65 -21.99
CA ASP A 143 22.77 6.68 -23.40
C ASP A 143 23.08 5.34 -24.08
N GLY A 144 22.66 4.24 -23.48
CA GLY A 144 22.84 2.91 -24.06
C GLY A 144 24.26 2.36 -24.16
N ARG A 145 25.27 3.07 -23.63
CA ARG A 145 26.65 2.59 -23.62
C ARG A 145 26.88 1.44 -22.64
N GLY A 146 26.09 1.37 -21.58
CA GLY A 146 26.29 0.44 -20.47
C GLY A 146 27.35 0.91 -19.46
N THR A 147 28.02 2.04 -19.69
CA THR A 147 29.05 2.60 -18.80
C THR A 147 28.75 4.05 -18.44
N ASP A 148 29.13 4.47 -17.23
CA ASP A 148 28.93 5.86 -16.79
C ASP A 148 29.97 6.82 -17.41
N HIS A 149 31.15 6.32 -17.75
CA HIS A 149 32.26 7.10 -18.30
C HIS A 149 32.92 6.41 -19.51
N ASP A 150 33.45 7.20 -20.44
CA ASP A 150 34.22 6.72 -21.62
C ASP A 150 35.72 6.65 -21.33
N CYS A 151 36.12 6.03 -20.22
CA CYS A 151 37.53 5.95 -19.87
C CYS A 151 38.07 4.53 -20.04
N GLU A 152 39.11 4.36 -20.87
CA GLU A 152 39.67 3.06 -21.27
C GLU A 152 40.17 2.20 -20.09
N ARG A 153 40.41 2.84 -18.93
CA ARG A 153 40.94 2.18 -17.72
C ARG A 153 39.93 2.08 -16.58
N CYS A 154 38.72 2.62 -16.72
CA CYS A 154 37.69 2.45 -15.70
C CYS A 154 36.66 1.42 -16.14
N GLU A 155 36.51 0.38 -15.34
CA GLU A 155 35.42 -0.59 -15.44
C GLU A 155 34.12 -0.03 -14.82
N CYS A 156 33.79 1.23 -15.14
CA CYS A 156 32.60 1.90 -14.62
C CYS A 156 31.34 1.40 -15.31
N THR A 157 30.73 0.36 -14.74
CA THR A 157 29.43 -0.16 -15.18
C THR A 157 28.32 0.80 -14.78
N CYS A 158 27.44 1.16 -15.72
CA CYS A 158 26.33 2.04 -15.44
C CYS A 158 25.39 1.42 -14.39
N TYR A 159 25.17 2.14 -13.30
CA TYR A 159 24.40 1.65 -12.16
C TYR A 159 22.95 1.29 -12.53
N SER A 160 22.29 2.14 -13.32
CA SER A 160 20.86 2.01 -13.63
C SER A 160 20.54 0.84 -14.55
N CYS A 161 21.37 0.60 -15.57
CA CYS A 161 21.19 -0.52 -16.51
C CYS A 161 22.07 -1.73 -16.21
N LYS A 162 22.89 -1.66 -15.15
CA LYS A 162 23.84 -2.70 -14.73
C LYS A 162 24.71 -3.20 -15.90
N GLY A 163 25.18 -2.28 -16.75
CA GLY A 163 26.05 -2.62 -17.88
C GLY A 163 25.34 -3.00 -19.17
N SER A 164 24.02 -3.19 -19.17
CA SER A 164 23.31 -3.68 -20.36
C SER A 164 23.07 -2.63 -21.44
N GLY A 165 23.17 -1.34 -21.10
CA GLY A 165 22.78 -0.24 -21.98
C GLY A 165 21.25 -0.11 -22.19
N SER A 166 20.45 -0.96 -21.58
CA SER A 166 18.99 -0.90 -21.70
C SER A 166 18.32 -1.00 -20.33
N ILE A 167 17.17 -0.36 -20.19
CA ILE A 167 16.30 -0.58 -19.04
C ILE A 167 14.96 -1.11 -19.53
N GLU A 168 14.32 -1.89 -18.66
CA GLU A 168 12.97 -2.37 -18.89
C GLU A 168 11.98 -1.30 -18.42
N GLU A 169 11.29 -0.69 -19.38
CA GLU A 169 10.23 0.26 -19.10
C GLU A 169 8.91 -0.51 -18.97
N LYS A 170 8.36 -0.50 -17.76
CA LYS A 170 7.05 -1.08 -17.51
C LYS A 170 5.97 -0.10 -17.95
N PRO A 171 4.93 -0.57 -18.66
CA PRO A 171 3.82 0.27 -19.06
C PRO A 171 3.06 0.74 -17.82
N GLU A 172 3.17 2.03 -17.53
CA GLU A 172 2.45 2.69 -16.45
C GLU A 172 0.97 2.85 -16.80
N VAL A 173 0.11 2.02 -16.20
CA VAL A 173 -1.34 2.02 -16.44
C VAL A 173 -2.07 2.19 -15.12
N SER A 174 -2.91 3.22 -15.04
CA SER A 174 -3.72 3.50 -13.84
C SER A 174 -5.20 3.19 -14.07
N THR A 175 -5.96 3.02 -12.99
CA THR A 175 -7.41 2.81 -13.00
C THR A 175 -8.05 3.44 -11.77
N ILE A 176 -9.35 3.70 -11.84
CA ILE A 176 -10.15 3.97 -10.64
C ILE A 176 -10.58 2.64 -10.03
N PHE A 177 -10.43 2.50 -8.72
CA PHE A 177 -10.88 1.36 -7.94
C PHE A 177 -11.22 1.84 -6.51
N GLY A 178 -12.38 1.46 -5.96
CA GLY A 178 -12.77 1.94 -4.62
C GLY A 178 -12.84 3.46 -4.45
N GLY A 179 -13.08 4.22 -5.53
CA GLY A 179 -13.18 5.68 -5.52
C GLY A 179 -11.85 6.44 -5.63
N GLN A 180 -10.72 5.76 -5.76
CA GLN A 180 -9.39 6.39 -5.88
C GLN A 180 -8.60 5.83 -7.06
N ILE A 181 -7.49 6.48 -7.39
CA ILE A 181 -6.61 6.10 -8.49
C ILE A 181 -5.55 5.12 -7.98
N PHE A 182 -5.43 3.99 -8.66
CA PHE A 182 -4.46 2.94 -8.35
C PHE A 182 -3.70 2.52 -9.61
N ASP A 183 -2.51 1.97 -9.38
CA ASP A 183 -1.77 1.26 -10.41
C ASP A 183 -2.50 -0.05 -10.73
N LEU A 184 -2.80 -0.26 -12.00
CA LEU A 184 -3.58 -1.38 -12.50
C LEU A 184 -2.93 -2.73 -12.19
N GLU A 185 -1.60 -2.82 -12.09
CA GLU A 185 -0.92 -4.07 -11.75
C GLU A 185 -1.26 -4.53 -10.34
N TYR A 186 -1.34 -3.62 -9.38
CA TYR A 186 -1.76 -3.95 -8.02
C TYR A 186 -3.24 -4.29 -7.95
N VAL A 187 -4.08 -3.59 -8.72
CA VAL A 187 -5.50 -3.98 -8.78
C VAL A 187 -5.62 -5.40 -9.32
N ARG A 188 -4.93 -5.76 -10.41
CA ARG A 188 -4.90 -7.16 -10.90
C ARG A 188 -4.42 -8.13 -9.82
N LEU A 189 -3.40 -7.75 -9.05
CA LEU A 189 -2.87 -8.57 -7.96
C LEU A 189 -3.92 -8.83 -6.89
N LEU A 190 -4.72 -7.83 -6.51
CA LEU A 190 -5.81 -8.02 -5.54
C LEU A 190 -6.86 -9.02 -6.04
N TYR A 191 -7.20 -9.02 -7.33
CA TYR A 191 -8.17 -9.98 -7.89
C TYR A 191 -7.63 -11.43 -7.98
N THR A 192 -6.36 -11.67 -7.65
CA THR A 192 -5.86 -13.04 -7.43
C THR A 192 -6.22 -13.60 -6.06
N LEU A 193 -6.69 -12.74 -5.14
CA LEU A 193 -7.07 -13.12 -3.79
C LEU A 193 -8.49 -13.72 -3.75
N PRO A 194 -8.71 -14.79 -2.97
CA PRO A 194 -10.02 -15.44 -2.86
C PRO A 194 -11.02 -14.57 -2.10
N ASP A 195 -12.26 -14.49 -2.59
CA ASP A 195 -13.36 -13.76 -1.94
C ASP A 195 -13.00 -12.32 -1.55
N LEU A 196 -12.33 -11.61 -2.46
CA LEU A 196 -11.88 -10.24 -2.23
C LEU A 196 -13.05 -9.30 -1.89
N GLU A 197 -12.90 -8.61 -0.77
CA GLU A 197 -13.76 -7.52 -0.32
C GLU A 197 -12.92 -6.28 -0.04
N ILE A 198 -13.44 -5.10 -0.35
CA ILE A 198 -12.76 -3.82 -0.15
C ILE A 198 -13.58 -2.95 0.81
N ALA A 199 -12.91 -2.09 1.54
CA ALA A 199 -13.53 -1.01 2.30
C ALA A 199 -13.36 0.30 1.51
N PRO A 200 -14.37 0.75 0.74
CA PRO A 200 -14.24 1.96 -0.06
C PRO A 200 -13.97 3.17 0.82
N ASN A 201 -13.11 4.06 0.35
CA ASN A 201 -12.87 5.32 1.04
C ASN A 201 -14.08 6.26 0.82
N PRO A 202 -14.53 6.98 1.86
CA PRO A 202 -15.56 7.98 1.68
C PRO A 202 -15.07 9.10 0.76
N ALA A 203 -16.01 9.83 0.12
CA ALA A 203 -15.67 10.85 -0.87
C ALA A 203 -14.84 12.02 -0.31
N ASP A 204 -14.92 12.26 0.99
CA ASP A 204 -14.18 13.27 1.76
C ASP A 204 -12.93 12.72 2.46
N ALA A 205 -12.57 11.45 2.20
CA ALA A 205 -11.36 10.87 2.75
C ALA A 205 -10.12 11.72 2.38
N PRO A 206 -9.15 11.86 3.30
CA PRO A 206 -7.90 12.52 2.99
C PRO A 206 -7.25 11.99 1.72
N MET A 207 -6.56 12.90 1.02
CA MET A 207 -5.72 12.51 -0.09
C MET A 207 -4.70 11.47 0.41
N PHE A 208 -4.58 10.36 -0.32
CA PHE A 208 -3.72 9.23 0.02
C PHE A 208 -4.17 8.32 1.17
N THR A 209 -5.46 8.36 1.56
CA THR A 209 -6.00 7.31 2.43
C THR A 209 -5.86 5.94 1.75
N PRO A 210 -5.23 4.95 2.39
CA PRO A 210 -5.09 3.60 1.84
C PRO A 210 -6.46 2.95 1.57
N LEU A 211 -6.55 2.11 0.54
CA LEU A 211 -7.69 1.22 0.36
C LEU A 211 -7.47 -0.04 1.20
N PHE A 212 -8.28 -0.22 2.23
CA PHE A 212 -8.27 -1.45 3.01
C PHE A 212 -9.06 -2.54 2.30
N PHE A 213 -8.62 -3.77 2.42
CA PHE A 213 -9.29 -4.93 1.84
C PHE A 213 -9.12 -6.16 2.72
N ARG A 214 -10.00 -7.13 2.53
CA ARG A 214 -9.92 -8.45 3.13
C ARG A 214 -10.24 -9.52 2.10
N PHE A 215 -9.82 -10.73 2.39
CA PHE A 215 -9.97 -11.89 1.52
C PHE A 215 -9.97 -13.14 2.39
N THR A 216 -10.33 -14.28 1.83
CA THR A 216 -10.29 -15.55 2.57
C THR A 216 -8.86 -15.87 3.00
N GLY A 217 -8.60 -15.78 4.31
CA GLY A 217 -7.29 -16.04 4.92
C GLY A 217 -6.47 -14.82 5.33
N GLY A 218 -6.93 -13.58 5.06
CA GLY A 218 -6.17 -12.40 5.46
C GLY A 218 -6.81 -11.04 5.20
N VAL A 219 -6.04 -10.00 5.51
CA VAL A 219 -6.39 -8.59 5.32
C VAL A 219 -5.22 -7.84 4.70
N GLY A 220 -5.47 -6.66 4.14
CA GLY A 220 -4.42 -5.85 3.57
C GLY A 220 -4.81 -4.40 3.35
N ALA A 221 -3.84 -3.65 2.83
CA ALA A 221 -4.01 -2.27 2.43
C ALA A 221 -3.25 -2.00 1.13
N LEU A 222 -3.81 -1.17 0.26
CA LEU A 222 -3.21 -0.73 -0.99
C LEU A 222 -3.10 0.80 -0.96
N MET A 223 -1.89 1.32 -1.19
CA MET A 223 -1.64 2.74 -1.27
C MET A 223 -2.12 3.31 -2.61
N PRO A 224 -2.93 4.38 -2.61
CA PRO A 224 -3.34 5.03 -3.84
C PRO A 224 -2.17 5.76 -4.51
N MET A 225 -2.31 5.97 -5.80
CA MET A 225 -1.40 6.81 -6.57
C MET A 225 -1.65 8.29 -6.30
N ARG A 226 -0.61 9.10 -6.53
CA ARG A 226 -0.74 10.56 -6.45
C ARG A 226 -1.40 11.18 -7.66
N GLU A 227 -1.09 10.64 -8.81
CA GLU A 227 -1.52 11.16 -10.10
C GLU A 227 -1.88 9.98 -11.01
N GLN A 228 -2.77 10.23 -11.97
CA GLN A 228 -3.05 9.26 -13.01
C GLN A 228 -1.86 9.15 -13.96
N TYR A 229 -1.56 7.93 -14.39
CA TYR A 229 -0.64 7.71 -15.49
C TYR A 229 -1.23 8.22 -16.81
N LYS A 230 -0.35 8.45 -17.80
CA LYS A 230 -0.76 8.86 -19.16
C LYS A 230 -1.78 7.90 -19.76
N ILE A 231 -1.68 6.62 -19.41
CA ILE A 231 -2.66 5.60 -19.78
C ILE A 231 -3.54 5.34 -18.55
N HIS A 232 -4.81 5.69 -18.69
CA HIS A 232 -5.83 5.44 -17.67
C HIS A 232 -6.95 4.58 -18.27
N VAL A 233 -7.37 3.55 -17.55
CA VAL A 233 -8.44 2.64 -17.97
C VAL A 233 -9.55 2.60 -16.94
N ASP A 234 -10.79 2.53 -17.41
CA ASP A 234 -11.94 2.27 -16.55
C ASP A 234 -12.24 0.77 -16.54
N ILE A 235 -12.11 0.14 -15.37
CA ILE A 235 -12.42 -1.28 -15.16
C ILE A 235 -13.80 -1.51 -14.54
N SER A 236 -14.59 -0.45 -14.35
CA SER A 236 -15.91 -0.53 -13.73
C SER A 236 -16.85 -1.43 -14.54
N PRO A 237 -17.75 -2.19 -13.88
CA PRO A 237 -18.77 -2.96 -14.57
C PRO A 237 -19.66 -2.05 -15.43
N SER A 238 -20.27 -2.61 -16.49
CA SER A 238 -21.08 -1.79 -17.39
C SER A 238 -22.28 -1.31 -16.63
N LYS A 239 -22.75 -0.08 -16.88
CA LYS A 239 -24.06 0.35 -16.38
C LYS A 239 -25.17 -0.63 -16.78
N ASP A 240 -24.98 -1.35 -17.90
CA ASP A 240 -25.89 -2.36 -18.41
C ASP A 240 -25.91 -3.69 -17.62
N ALA A 241 -24.93 -3.94 -16.75
CA ALA A 241 -24.81 -5.18 -15.99
C ALA A 241 -25.62 -5.19 -14.67
N ALA A 242 -26.34 -4.10 -14.36
CA ALA A 242 -27.06 -3.93 -13.11
C ALA A 242 -28.57 -4.29 -13.18
N ILE A 243 -29.05 -4.95 -14.25
CA ILE A 243 -30.49 -5.19 -14.50
C ILE A 243 -30.85 -6.69 -14.62
N THR A 244 -30.17 -7.57 -13.89
CA THR A 244 -30.52 -9.01 -13.84
C THR A 244 -30.48 -9.51 -12.42
#